data_AF-A0A942CXB9-F1
#
_entry.id   AF-A0A942CXB9-F1
#
_cell.length_a   1.000
_cell.length_b   1.000
_cell.length_c   1.000
_cell.angle_alpha   90.00
_cell.angle_beta   90.00
_cell.angle_gamma   90.00
#
_symmetry.space_group_name_H-M   'P 1'
#
loop_
_entity.id
_entity.type
_entity.pdbx_description
1 polymer ?
#
loop_
_entity_poly.entity_id
_entity_poly.type
_entity_poly.pdbx_seq_one_letter_code
_entity_poly.pdbx_strand_id
1 'polypeptide(L)'
;MSTSFVHHCPWTARGAGIRLPKVLMPLFVAQHRHPPESCSAFLSESELLSRVSATAAARHGIGIEAEALIEVEHRLLLVVEAAEQETVEGFLGFLRQSGELEVLPASTVEEAVERLHVLDESKERGDE
;
A
#
# COMPACT_ATOMS: atom_id res chain seq x y z
N MET A 1 -53.70 24.35 18.56
CA MET A 1 -53.01 23.70 17.43
C MET A 1 -52.40 24.79 16.57
N SER A 2 -51.08 25.02 16.67
CA SER A 2 -50.31 25.78 15.69
C SER A 2 -48.83 25.54 15.98
N THR A 3 -48.21 24.64 15.23
CA THR A 3 -46.79 24.33 15.31
C THR A 3 -46.06 25.15 14.25
N SER A 4 -45.29 26.15 14.69
CA SER A 4 -44.35 26.85 13.83
C SER A 4 -43.17 25.93 13.52
N PHE A 5 -43.03 25.59 12.24
CA PHE A 5 -41.98 24.73 11.69
C PHE A 5 -40.73 25.60 11.45
N VAL A 6 -39.68 25.41 12.26
CA VAL A 6 -38.39 26.05 12.03
C VAL A 6 -37.59 25.12 11.12
N HIS A 7 -37.44 25.50 9.84
CA HIS A 7 -36.55 24.81 8.93
C HIS A 7 -35.09 25.07 9.32
N HIS A 8 -34.47 24.12 10.01
CA HIS A 8 -33.02 24.04 10.12
C HIS A 8 -32.47 23.29 8.89
N CYS A 9 -31.74 24.02 8.02
CA CYS A 9 -30.87 23.44 7.02
C CYS A 9 -29.60 22.91 7.70
N PRO A 10 -29.31 21.60 7.69
CA PRO A 10 -28.12 21.06 8.32
C PRO A 10 -27.06 20.80 7.23
N TRP A 11 -26.54 21.85 6.57
CA TRP A 11 -25.36 21.63 5.73
C TRP A 11 -24.48 22.87 5.57
N THR A 12 -23.83 23.25 6.67
CA THR A 12 -22.60 24.03 6.62
C THR A 12 -21.58 23.34 7.50
N ALA A 13 -20.91 22.35 6.94
CA ALA A 13 -19.66 21.83 7.45
C ALA A 13 -18.77 21.47 6.25
N ARG A 14 -18.21 22.51 5.61
CA ARG A 14 -16.96 22.36 4.87
C ARG A 14 -15.88 22.15 5.92
N GLY A 15 -15.71 20.89 6.32
CA GLY A 15 -14.51 20.48 7.04
C GLY A 15 -13.33 20.69 6.11
N ALA A 16 -12.52 21.70 6.38
CA ALA A 16 -11.13 21.68 5.95
C ALA A 16 -10.52 20.45 6.63
N GLY A 17 -10.49 19.34 5.89
CA GLY A 17 -9.84 18.12 6.32
C GLY A 17 -8.37 18.42 6.49
N ILE A 18 -7.94 18.69 7.72
CA ILE A 18 -6.56 18.54 8.11
C ILE A 18 -6.24 17.07 7.77
N ARG A 19 -5.53 16.82 6.66
CA ARG A 19 -4.86 15.54 6.49
C ARG A 19 -3.87 15.48 7.63
N LEU A 20 -4.24 14.83 8.72
CA LEU A 20 -3.27 14.42 9.72
C LEU A 20 -2.16 13.70 8.95
N PRO A 21 -0.88 14.02 9.21
CA PRO A 21 0.20 13.30 8.56
C PRO A 21 -0.05 11.82 8.81
N LYS A 22 -0.26 11.07 7.73
CA LYS A 22 -0.23 9.62 7.77
C LYS A 22 1.07 9.29 8.49
N VAL A 23 1.00 8.51 9.58
CA VAL A 23 2.23 7.95 10.16
C VAL A 23 2.95 7.32 8.98
N LEU A 24 4.10 7.86 8.59
CA LEU A 24 4.82 7.44 7.39
C LEU A 24 5.32 6.03 7.65
N MET A 25 4.47 5.06 7.30
CA MET A 25 4.85 3.67 7.28
C MET A 25 5.72 3.48 6.04
N PRO A 26 6.91 2.87 6.15
CA PRO A 26 7.76 2.59 5.02
C PRO A 26 6.99 1.91 3.86
N LEU A 27 7.29 2.34 2.65
CA LEU A 27 6.67 1.84 1.42
C LEU A 27 7.49 0.67 0.87
N PHE A 28 6.80 -0.35 0.38
CA PHE A 28 7.39 -1.51 -0.28
C PHE A 28 6.64 -1.84 -1.56
N VAL A 29 7.39 -2.33 -2.56
CA VAL A 29 6.82 -2.98 -3.74
C VAL A 29 7.06 -4.48 -3.61
N ALA A 30 5.98 -5.25 -3.54
CA ALA A 30 6.03 -6.70 -3.57
C ALA A 30 5.66 -7.19 -4.97
N GLN A 31 6.46 -8.10 -5.52
CA GLN A 31 6.20 -8.74 -6.79
C GLN A 31 6.26 -10.26 -6.65
N HIS A 32 5.22 -10.92 -7.11
CA HIS A 32 5.16 -12.37 -7.20
C HIS A 32 5.05 -12.79 -8.66
N ARG A 33 5.85 -13.77 -9.07
CA ARG A 33 5.77 -14.38 -10.39
C ARG A 33 5.88 -15.89 -10.29
N HIS A 34 5.06 -16.59 -11.05
CA HIS A 34 5.18 -18.03 -11.23
C HIS A 34 5.04 -18.42 -12.70
N PRO A 35 5.60 -19.56 -13.12
CA PRO A 35 5.33 -20.10 -14.45
C PRO A 35 3.90 -20.70 -14.48
N PRO A 36 3.22 -20.73 -15.64
CA PRO A 36 1.83 -21.18 -15.75
C PRO A 36 1.59 -22.59 -15.20
N GLU A 37 2.59 -23.49 -15.29
CA GLU A 37 2.49 -24.88 -14.82
C GLU A 37 2.51 -24.98 -13.29
N SER A 38 3.02 -23.94 -12.61
CA SER A 38 3.00 -23.79 -11.15
C SER A 38 1.84 -22.90 -10.67
N CYS A 39 0.96 -22.48 -11.59
CA CYS A 39 -0.26 -21.78 -11.25
C CYS A 39 -1.13 -22.71 -10.40
N SER A 40 -1.05 -22.49 -9.10
CA SER A 40 -1.75 -23.26 -8.09
C SER A 40 -3.26 -23.11 -8.30
N ALA A 41 -3.91 -24.17 -8.77
CA ALA A 41 -5.36 -24.32 -8.65
C ALA A 41 -5.81 -24.52 -7.18
N PHE A 42 -4.87 -24.56 -6.22
CA PHE A 42 -5.14 -24.85 -4.80
C PHE A 42 -5.66 -23.65 -4.01
N LEU A 43 -5.57 -22.44 -4.55
CA LEU A 43 -6.34 -21.32 -4.02
C LEU A 43 -7.40 -21.00 -5.05
N SER A 44 -8.65 -21.28 -4.71
CA SER A 44 -9.77 -20.68 -5.44
C SER A 44 -9.58 -19.15 -5.47
N GLU A 45 -10.10 -18.48 -6.50
CA GLU A 45 -10.06 -17.00 -6.60
C GLU A 45 -10.54 -16.34 -5.29
N SER A 46 -11.52 -16.97 -4.63
CA SER A 46 -12.05 -16.55 -3.33
C SER A 46 -11.05 -16.65 -2.18
N GLU A 47 -10.14 -17.63 -2.19
CA GLU A 47 -9.12 -17.79 -1.15
C GLU A 47 -7.98 -16.81 -1.32
N LEU A 48 -7.57 -16.50 -2.56
CA LEU A 48 -6.57 -15.46 -2.81
C LEU A 48 -7.09 -14.10 -2.35
N LEU A 49 -8.33 -13.75 -2.71
CA LEU A 49 -8.98 -12.51 -2.27
C LEU A 49 -9.11 -12.45 -0.74
N SER A 50 -9.40 -13.57 -0.09
CA SER A 50 -9.49 -13.63 1.38
C SER A 50 -8.17 -13.31 2.08
N ARG A 51 -7.03 -13.59 1.43
CA ARG A 51 -5.68 -13.40 1.97
C ARG A 51 -5.08 -12.06 1.59
N VAL A 52 -5.35 -11.58 0.38
CA VAL A 52 -4.75 -10.36 -0.20
C VAL A 52 -5.75 -9.19 -0.22
N SER A 53 -6.79 -9.24 0.63
CA SER A 53 -7.68 -8.08 0.79
C SER A 53 -7.07 -7.03 1.70
N ALA A 54 -7.45 -5.76 1.51
CA ALA A 54 -7.10 -4.67 2.43
C ALA A 54 -7.49 -4.98 3.89
N THR A 55 -8.62 -5.68 4.10
CA THR A 55 -9.03 -6.10 5.45
C THR A 55 -8.11 -7.17 6.04
N ALA A 56 -7.66 -8.13 5.24
CA ALA A 56 -6.71 -9.14 5.70
C ALA A 56 -5.35 -8.50 6.00
N ALA A 57 -4.82 -7.69 5.08
CA ALA A 57 -3.55 -6.98 5.25
C ALA A 57 -3.54 -6.10 6.51
N ALA A 58 -4.62 -5.35 6.77
CA ALA A 58 -4.72 -4.48 7.94
C ALA A 58 -4.59 -5.24 9.27
N ARG A 59 -5.04 -6.51 9.33
CA ARG A 59 -4.88 -7.36 10.54
C ARG A 59 -3.42 -7.72 10.82
N HIS A 60 -2.56 -7.64 9.81
CA HIS A 60 -1.13 -7.87 9.90
C HIS A 60 -0.32 -6.56 9.97
N GLY A 61 -0.98 -5.41 10.14
CA GLY A 61 -0.31 -4.11 10.16
C GLY A 61 0.21 -3.68 8.79
N ILE A 62 -0.43 -4.15 7.71
CA ILE A 62 -0.07 -3.81 6.33
C ILE A 62 -1.19 -2.97 5.71
N GLY A 63 -0.82 -1.84 5.12
CA GLY A 63 -1.67 -1.07 4.21
C GLY A 63 -1.41 -1.50 2.78
N ILE A 64 -2.45 -1.77 2.00
CA ILE A 64 -2.32 -1.96 0.55
C ILE A 64 -2.70 -0.63 -0.11
N GLU A 65 -1.73 0.03 -0.75
CA GLU A 65 -1.94 1.28 -1.49
C GLU A 65 -2.42 0.99 -2.92
N ALA A 66 -1.89 -0.07 -3.53
CA ALA A 66 -2.30 -0.53 -4.86
C ALA A 66 -2.01 -2.01 -5.04
N GLU A 67 -2.77 -2.65 -5.94
CA GLU A 67 -2.55 -4.03 -6.39
C GLU A 67 -2.83 -4.15 -7.89
N ALA A 68 -2.13 -5.06 -8.55
CA ALA A 68 -2.37 -5.41 -9.94
C ALA A 68 -2.03 -6.87 -10.20
N LEU A 69 -2.98 -7.61 -10.79
CA LEU A 69 -2.75 -8.95 -11.31
C LEU A 69 -2.63 -8.87 -12.83
N ILE A 70 -1.47 -9.26 -13.35
CA ILE A 70 -1.20 -9.37 -14.79
C ILE A 70 -1.38 -10.84 -15.15
N GLU A 71 -2.62 -11.19 -15.49
CA GLU A 71 -3.05 -12.59 -15.69
C GLU A 71 -2.18 -13.34 -16.69
N VAL A 72 -1.95 -12.74 -17.87
CA VAL A 72 -1.14 -13.36 -18.95
C VAL A 72 0.32 -13.59 -18.57
N GLU A 73 0.83 -12.87 -17.57
CA GLU A 73 2.22 -12.99 -17.09
C GLU A 73 2.34 -13.80 -15.80
N HIS A 74 1.22 -14.26 -15.23
CA HIS A 74 1.18 -14.92 -13.92
C HIS A 74 1.94 -14.11 -12.86
N ARG A 75 1.72 -12.78 -12.90
CA ARG A 75 2.41 -11.81 -12.05
C ARG A 75 1.42 -11.02 -11.20
N LEU A 76 1.69 -10.96 -9.90
CA LEU A 76 0.99 -10.11 -8.94
C LEU A 76 1.95 -9.02 -8.47
N LEU A 77 1.50 -7.77 -8.50
CA LEU A 77 2.21 -6.61 -7.97
C LEU A 77 1.39 -5.99 -6.85
N LEU A 78 2.05 -5.64 -5.74
CA LEU A 78 1.46 -4.86 -4.67
C LEU A 78 2.36 -3.70 -4.30
N VAL A 79 1.74 -2.55 -4.06
CA VAL A 79 2.36 -1.42 -3.38
C VAL A 79 1.77 -1.39 -1.99
N VAL A 80 2.63 -1.56 -0.98
CA VAL A 80 2.19 -1.75 0.40
C VAL A 80 2.97 -0.88 1.36
N GLU A 81 2.32 -0.52 2.45
CA GLU A 81 2.92 0.12 3.61
C GLU A 81 3.01 -0.88 4.76
N ALA A 82 4.17 -0.94 5.41
CA ALA A 82 4.39 -1.79 6.57
C ALA A 82 5.45 -1.16 7.48
N ALA A 83 5.51 -1.57 8.75
CA ALA A 83 6.56 -1.12 9.64
C ALA A 83 7.96 -1.55 9.15
N GLU A 84 8.05 -2.77 8.59
CA GLU A 84 9.30 -3.41 8.18
C GLU A 84 9.07 -4.34 6.99
N GLN A 85 10.12 -4.57 6.19
CA GLN A 85 10.06 -5.48 5.03
C GLN A 85 9.66 -6.91 5.43
N GLU A 86 10.16 -7.40 6.57
CA GLU A 86 9.87 -8.75 7.06
C GLU A 86 8.38 -8.97 7.33
N THR A 87 7.65 -7.92 7.71
CA THR A 87 6.19 -7.97 7.90
C THR A 87 5.48 -8.31 6.58
N VAL A 88 5.90 -7.66 5.48
CA VAL A 88 5.37 -7.91 4.13
C VAL A 88 5.74 -9.31 3.66
N GLU A 89 7.00 -9.72 3.85
CA GLU A 89 7.48 -11.04 3.45
C GLU A 89 6.77 -12.18 4.19
N GLY A 90 6.46 -12.00 5.47
CA GLY A 90 5.70 -12.95 6.26
C GLY A 90 4.25 -13.05 5.81
N PHE A 91 3.59 -11.92 5.56
CA PHE A 91 2.22 -11.87 5.06
C PHE A 91 2.06 -12.53 3.68
N LEU A 92 2.98 -12.26 2.76
CA LEU A 92 2.95 -12.79 1.40
C LEU A 92 3.67 -14.15 1.25
N GLY A 93 4.27 -14.68 2.32
CA GLY A 93 5.13 -15.86 2.26
C GLY A 93 4.47 -17.10 1.66
N PHE A 94 3.13 -17.21 1.73
CA PHE A 94 2.39 -18.31 1.10
C PHE A 94 2.53 -18.35 -0.44
N LEU A 95 2.79 -17.22 -1.09
CA LEU A 95 2.99 -17.14 -2.54
C LEU A 95 4.29 -17.84 -2.99
N ARG A 96 5.26 -18.03 -2.08
CA ARG A 96 6.51 -18.73 -2.38
C ARG A 96 6.33 -20.20 -2.70
N GLN A 97 5.15 -20.77 -2.41
CA GLN A 97 4.83 -22.16 -2.75
C GLN A 97 4.60 -22.36 -4.25
N SER A 98 4.11 -21.35 -4.95
CA SER A 98 3.81 -21.40 -6.39
C SER A 98 4.86 -20.71 -7.26
N GLY A 99 5.73 -19.89 -6.69
CA GLY A 99 6.75 -19.19 -7.46
C GLY A 99 7.65 -18.28 -6.63
N GLU A 100 8.22 -17.27 -7.28
CA GLU A 100 9.15 -16.34 -6.67
C GLU A 100 8.40 -15.14 -6.09
N LEU A 101 8.82 -14.69 -4.91
CA LEU A 101 8.31 -13.48 -4.25
C LEU A 101 9.50 -12.60 -3.88
N GLU A 102 9.51 -11.39 -4.40
CA GLU A 102 10.47 -10.35 -4.11
C GLU A 102 9.76 -9.16 -3.46
N VAL A 103 10.36 -8.60 -2.41
CA VAL A 103 9.88 -7.40 -1.72
C VAL A 103 11.00 -6.38 -1.73
N LEU A 104 10.71 -5.19 -2.24
CA LEU A 104 11.68 -4.11 -2.44
C LEU A 104 11.29 -2.89 -1.60
N PRO A 105 12.23 -2.26 -0.88
CA PRO A 105 11.97 -0.96 -0.28
C PRO A 105 11.71 0.06 -1.39
N ALA A 106 10.70 0.90 -1.17
CA ALA A 106 10.25 1.89 -2.13
C ALA A 106 10.13 3.27 -1.47
N SER A 107 9.93 4.29 -2.29
CA SER A 107 9.58 5.63 -1.84
C SER A 107 8.60 6.22 -2.84
N THR A 108 7.77 7.14 -2.39
CA THR A 108 7.06 8.03 -3.31
C THR A 108 8.06 8.90 -4.06
N VAL A 109 7.64 9.45 -5.20
CA VAL A 109 8.49 10.36 -5.98
C VAL A 109 8.78 11.62 -5.16
N GLU A 110 7.79 12.12 -4.43
CA GLU A 110 7.90 13.26 -3.54
C GLU A 110 9.00 13.05 -2.49
N GLU A 111 8.97 11.93 -1.75
CA GLU A 111 10.00 11.60 -0.75
C GLU A 111 11.39 11.41 -1.38
N ALA A 112 11.46 10.81 -2.58
CA ALA A 112 12.72 10.62 -3.28
C ALA A 112 13.34 11.97 -3.69
N VAL A 113 12.52 12.89 -4.20
CA VAL A 113 12.94 14.23 -4.59
C VAL A 113 13.37 15.06 -3.39
N GLU A 114 12.63 15.03 -2.28
CA GLU A 114 13.00 15.74 -1.04
C GLU A 114 14.38 15.30 -0.54
N ARG A 115 14.67 13.99 -0.56
CA ARG A 115 15.99 13.47 -0.17
C ARG A 115 17.10 13.94 -1.11
N LEU A 116 16.83 14.04 -2.42
CA LEU A 116 17.81 14.52 -3.39
C LEU A 116 18.14 16.00 -3.19
N HIS A 117 17.16 16.85 -2.88
CA HIS A 117 17.39 18.27 -2.59
C HIS A 117 18.26 18.48 -1.33
N VAL A 118 18.05 17.67 -0.29
CA VAL A 118 18.88 17.73 0.94
C VAL A 118 20.34 17.39 0.66
N LEU A 119 20.60 16.45 -0.26
CA LEU A 119 21.96 16.07 -0.65
C LEU A 119 22.66 17.16 -1.47
N ASP A 120 21.91 17.94 -2.26
CA ASP A 120 22.44 19.05 -3.04
C ASP A 120 22.85 20.22 -2.13
N GLU A 121 21.99 20.61 -1.18
CA GLU A 121 22.33 21.66 -0.20
C GLU A 121 23.48 21.27 0.74
N SER A 122 23.64 19.98 1.02
CA SER A 122 24.76 19.47 1.82
C SER A 122 26.09 19.50 1.04
N LYS A 123 26.03 19.47 -0.30
CA LYS A 123 27.20 19.52 -1.18
C LYS A 123 27.70 20.95 -1.38
N GLU A 124 26.81 21.93 -1.44
CA GLU A 124 27.18 23.36 -1.58
C GLU A 124 27.74 23.98 -0.30
N ARG A 125 27.56 23.34 0.87
CA ARG A 125 28.01 23.85 2.17
C ARG A 125 29.39 23.30 2.61
N GLY A 126 30.13 22.68 1.69
CA GLY A 126 31.35 21.91 1.97
C GLY A 126 32.60 22.32 1.20
N ASP A 127 32.62 23.50 0.57
CA ASP A 127 33.81 24.08 -0.09
C ASP A 127 34.04 25.53 0.41
N GLU A 128 34.62 25.69 1.61
CA GLU A 128 35.41 26.88 1.97
C GLU A 128 36.59 26.50 2.88
#